data_AF-A0A353MJD1-F1
#
_entry.id   AF-A0A353MJD1-F1
#
_cell.length_a   1.000
_cell.length_b   1.000
_cell.length_c   1.000
_cell.angle_alpha   90.00
_cell.angle_beta   90.00
_cell.angle_gamma   90.00
#
_symmetry.space_group_name_H-M   'P 1'
#
loop_
_entity.id
_entity.type
_entity.pdbx_description
1 polymer ?
#
loop_
_entity_poly.entity_id
_entity_poly.type
_entity_poly.pdbx_seq_one_letter_code
_entity_poly.pdbx_strand_id
1 'polypeptide(L)'
;MKALVRTVIILLVLLGLSSPPSEATEKIQSLCQFHYPTDYLYEWDCVRLTSRDSPYRVFGKLWQDGLRFNRMDQRHFLEGLWIKVPRRVEEIRGFTAMPPTFPDAEQEPQFILIDQNEMFLGAYEFGRLVFSTPVAVGVEGYRLQNGSYRVDAIDPWHASNLYPVEGTDWAYPMHYALRFHIDKREDGWTSYWLHGRDVPGYPASHGCIGLYDEEMQKEYYGEPARPVFMDAKKLYLWVVGDNLDTGTFQRIKYGPKVLIMSTPPAGLTE
;
A
#
# COMPACT_ATOMS: atom_id res chain seq x y z
N MET A 1 70.61 22.02 20.37
CA MET A 1 70.71 21.32 21.68
C MET A 1 69.32 21.22 22.29
N LYS A 2 68.89 19.98 22.58
CA LYS A 2 67.75 19.57 23.46
C LYS A 2 66.34 19.85 22.88
N ALA A 3 65.73 18.83 22.26
CA ALA A 3 64.85 17.81 22.86
C ALA A 3 63.38 18.28 22.78
N LEU A 4 62.59 17.89 21.77
CA LEU A 4 61.93 16.58 21.61
C LEU A 4 61.08 16.19 22.83
N VAL A 5 59.82 16.63 22.86
CA VAL A 5 58.74 15.92 23.54
C VAL A 5 57.53 15.95 22.60
N ARG A 6 57.27 14.79 22.00
CA ARG A 6 56.05 14.49 21.24
C ARG A 6 54.93 14.24 22.24
N THR A 7 53.89 15.06 22.21
CA THR A 7 52.62 14.74 22.86
C THR A 7 51.63 14.41 21.77
N VAL A 8 51.44 13.12 21.50
CA VAL A 8 50.36 12.61 20.65
C VAL A 8 49.15 12.45 21.56
N ILE A 9 48.18 13.36 21.46
CA ILE A 9 46.87 13.19 22.07
C ILE A 9 46.07 12.33 21.08
N ILE A 10 45.89 11.05 21.41
CA ILE A 10 44.93 10.18 20.73
C ILE A 10 43.54 10.59 21.21
N LEU A 11 42.83 11.36 20.39
CA LEU A 11 41.42 11.63 20.60
C LEU A 11 40.64 10.36 20.17
N LEU A 12 40.31 9.51 21.13
CA LEU A 12 39.34 8.42 20.95
C LEU A 12 37.95 9.05 20.76
N VAL A 13 37.61 9.36 19.52
CA VAL A 13 36.23 9.67 19.12
C VAL A 13 35.45 8.35 19.15
N LEU A 14 34.88 8.05 20.33
CA LEU A 14 33.75 7.14 20.46
C LEU A 14 32.55 7.76 19.74
N LEU A 15 32.52 7.64 18.42
CA LEU A 15 31.28 7.73 17.64
C LEU A 15 30.49 6.47 17.96
N GLY A 16 29.82 6.49 19.11
CA GLY A 16 28.65 5.65 19.32
C GLY A 16 27.65 6.02 18.23
N LEU A 17 27.51 5.14 17.25
CA LEU A 17 26.37 5.11 16.34
C LEU A 17 25.13 4.85 17.20
N SER A 18 24.61 5.91 17.81
CA SER A 18 23.22 5.95 18.23
C SER A 18 22.40 5.92 16.94
N SER A 19 22.01 4.73 16.50
CA SER A 19 20.85 4.60 15.63
C SER A 19 19.72 5.41 16.28
N PRO A 20 19.08 6.36 15.56
CA PRO A 20 17.90 6.99 16.13
C PRO A 20 16.91 5.85 16.46
N PRO A 21 16.26 5.89 17.63
CA PRO A 21 15.18 4.97 17.90
C PRO A 21 14.18 5.10 16.76
N SER A 22 13.80 3.97 16.18
CA SER A 22 12.66 3.87 15.26
C SER A 22 11.53 4.67 15.89
N GLU A 23 11.17 5.79 15.28
CA GLU A 23 10.01 6.59 15.69
C GLU A 23 8.85 5.60 15.77
N ALA A 24 8.37 5.32 16.98
CA ALA A 24 7.18 4.52 17.18
C ALA A 24 6.08 5.31 16.48
N THR A 25 5.72 4.90 15.26
CA THR A 25 4.70 5.54 14.46
C THR A 25 3.46 5.59 15.34
N GLU A 26 2.98 6.79 15.66
CA GLU A 26 1.83 6.97 16.52
C GLU A 26 0.69 6.14 15.93
N LYS A 27 0.23 5.12 16.68
CA LYS A 27 -0.78 4.19 16.17
C LYS A 27 -2.04 4.98 15.87
N ILE A 28 -2.40 5.03 14.59
CA ILE A 28 -3.58 5.74 14.10
C ILE A 28 -4.80 5.27 14.89
N GLN A 29 -5.45 6.20 15.59
CA GLN A 29 -6.63 5.91 16.42
C GLN A 29 -7.94 6.09 15.66
N SER A 30 -7.93 6.82 14.54
CA SER A 30 -9.12 7.15 13.78
C SER A 30 -8.85 7.18 12.28
N LEU A 31 -9.60 6.40 11.50
CA LEU A 31 -9.67 6.53 10.05
C LEU A 31 -10.62 7.65 9.60
N CYS A 32 -11.47 8.15 10.51
CA CYS A 32 -12.40 9.24 10.20
C CYS A 32 -11.69 10.57 9.93
N GLN A 33 -10.45 10.72 10.40
CA GLN A 33 -9.63 11.93 10.18
C GLN A 33 -9.07 12.04 8.77
N PHE A 34 -9.04 10.92 8.02
CA PHE A 34 -8.63 10.92 6.61
C PHE A 34 -9.87 11.15 5.77
N HIS A 35 -9.90 12.22 5.00
CA HIS A 35 -11.01 12.52 4.10
C HIS A 35 -10.65 12.16 2.66
N TYR A 36 -11.48 11.33 2.04
CA TYR A 36 -11.40 10.96 0.63
C TYR A 36 -12.46 11.71 -0.17
N PRO A 37 -12.21 12.12 -1.42
CA PRO A 37 -13.23 12.80 -2.21
C PRO A 37 -14.53 12.00 -2.35
N THR A 38 -14.46 10.66 -2.45
CA THR A 38 -15.67 9.82 -2.45
C THR A 38 -16.45 9.78 -1.15
N ASP A 39 -15.89 10.20 0.00
CA ASP A 39 -16.63 10.23 1.26
C ASP A 39 -17.84 11.18 1.21
N TYR A 40 -17.78 12.23 0.38
CA TYR A 40 -18.87 13.20 0.24
C TYR A 40 -20.09 12.63 -0.50
N LEU A 41 -19.96 11.46 -1.12
CA LEU A 41 -21.05 10.80 -1.85
C LEU A 41 -21.95 9.96 -0.93
N TYR A 42 -21.55 9.74 0.32
CA TYR A 42 -22.26 8.88 1.26
C TYR A 42 -22.48 9.59 2.59
N GLU A 43 -23.62 9.36 3.22
CA GLU A 43 -23.78 9.71 4.62
C GLU A 43 -23.19 8.60 5.50
N TRP A 44 -22.28 8.97 6.41
CA TRP A 44 -21.63 8.05 7.33
C TRP A 44 -21.45 8.67 8.71
N ASP A 45 -21.33 7.81 9.72
CA ASP A 45 -21.00 8.20 11.08
C ASP A 45 -19.61 7.67 11.45
N CYS A 46 -18.88 8.40 12.29
CA CYS A 46 -17.62 7.94 12.84
C CYS A 46 -17.89 7.06 14.07
N VAL A 47 -17.57 5.77 13.98
CA VAL A 47 -17.91 4.77 14.99
C VAL A 47 -16.66 4.12 15.55
N ARG A 48 -16.56 4.06 16.89
CA ARG A 48 -15.48 3.37 17.59
C ARG A 48 -15.76 1.88 17.67
N LEU A 49 -14.82 1.07 17.21
CA LEU A 49 -14.88 -0.37 17.34
C LEU A 49 -14.68 -0.83 18.78
N THR A 50 -15.42 -1.87 19.16
CA THR A 50 -15.32 -2.55 20.46
C THR A 50 -14.81 -3.98 20.27
N SER A 51 -14.37 -4.63 21.36
CA SER A 51 -14.03 -6.07 21.36
C SER A 51 -15.16 -7.00 20.91
N ARG A 52 -16.41 -6.51 20.83
CA ARG A 52 -17.55 -7.30 20.33
C ARG A 52 -17.77 -7.12 18.84
N ASP A 53 -17.09 -6.19 18.19
CA ASP A 53 -17.31 -5.90 16.78
C ASP A 53 -16.50 -6.82 15.88
N SER A 54 -17.07 -7.07 14.71
CA SER A 54 -16.40 -7.70 13.59
C SER A 54 -16.90 -7.03 12.32
N PRO A 55 -16.18 -7.15 11.18
CA PRO A 55 -16.65 -6.59 9.93
C PRO A 55 -18.08 -7.02 9.60
N TYR A 56 -18.41 -8.29 9.83
CA TYR A 56 -19.76 -8.82 9.62
C TYR A 56 -20.80 -8.26 10.61
N ARG A 57 -20.43 -8.03 11.87
CA ARG A 57 -21.37 -7.45 12.85
C ARG A 57 -21.69 -5.98 12.54
N VAL A 58 -20.71 -5.23 12.04
CA VAL A 58 -20.86 -3.79 11.73
C VAL A 58 -21.55 -3.58 10.38
N PHE A 59 -21.15 -4.31 9.34
CA PHE A 59 -21.60 -4.08 7.96
C PHE A 59 -22.50 -5.21 7.40
N GLY A 60 -22.80 -6.24 8.20
CA GLY A 60 -23.63 -7.36 7.77
C GLY A 60 -23.04 -8.12 6.58
N LYS A 61 -23.90 -8.43 5.61
CA LYS A 61 -23.51 -9.15 4.37
C LYS A 61 -22.57 -8.34 3.47
N LEU A 62 -22.46 -7.03 3.70
CA LEU A 62 -21.61 -6.11 2.92
C LEU A 62 -20.29 -5.81 3.64
N TRP A 63 -19.84 -6.70 4.54
CA TRP A 63 -18.59 -6.48 5.28
C TRP A 63 -17.36 -6.27 4.42
N GLN A 64 -17.27 -6.93 3.26
CA GLN A 64 -16.16 -6.73 2.34
C GLN A 64 -16.17 -5.30 1.79
N ASP A 65 -17.34 -4.85 1.33
CA ASP A 65 -17.55 -3.49 0.85
C ASP A 65 -17.30 -2.46 1.96
N GLY A 66 -17.69 -2.75 3.20
CA GLY A 66 -17.46 -1.87 4.36
C GLY A 66 -15.98 -1.69 4.71
N LEU A 67 -15.19 -2.76 4.63
CA LEU A 67 -13.73 -2.68 4.76
C LEU A 67 -13.12 -1.91 3.59
N ARG A 68 -13.61 -2.16 2.36
CA ARG A 68 -13.20 -1.44 1.14
C ARG A 68 -13.49 0.06 1.22
N PHE A 69 -14.65 0.43 1.77
CA PHE A 69 -15.06 1.81 2.02
C PHE A 69 -14.07 2.52 2.96
N ASN A 70 -13.54 1.81 3.95
CA ASN A 70 -12.50 2.31 4.84
C ASN A 70 -11.06 2.12 4.32
N ARG A 71 -10.89 1.62 3.08
CA ARG A 71 -9.59 1.24 2.49
C ARG A 71 -8.76 0.31 3.38
N MET A 72 -9.39 -0.53 4.18
CA MET A 72 -8.72 -1.34 5.20
C MET A 72 -8.92 -2.85 4.96
N ASP A 73 -8.05 -3.69 5.50
CA ASP A 73 -8.20 -5.15 5.51
C ASP A 73 -8.79 -5.66 6.84
N GLN A 74 -8.96 -6.98 6.94
CA GLN A 74 -9.51 -7.61 8.15
C GLN A 74 -8.58 -7.47 9.36
N ARG A 75 -7.27 -7.58 9.15
CA ARG A 75 -6.26 -7.51 10.21
C ARG A 75 -6.27 -6.15 10.92
N HIS A 76 -6.55 -5.09 10.18
CA HIS A 76 -6.60 -3.73 10.71
C HIS A 76 -7.95 -3.33 11.32
N PHE A 77 -8.94 -4.23 11.34
CA PHE A 77 -10.22 -4.01 12.02
C PHE A 77 -10.08 -4.28 13.53
N LEU A 78 -9.42 -3.35 14.23
CA LEU A 78 -9.00 -3.53 15.63
C LEU A 78 -9.91 -2.80 16.63
N GLU A 79 -10.05 -3.37 17.84
CA GLU A 79 -10.73 -2.71 18.96
C GLU A 79 -10.15 -1.32 19.23
N GLY A 80 -11.03 -0.35 19.50
CA GLY A 80 -10.67 1.01 19.87
C GLY A 80 -10.46 1.95 18.67
N LEU A 81 -10.29 1.41 17.45
CA LEU A 81 -10.17 2.18 16.22
C LEU A 81 -11.51 2.84 15.84
N TRP A 82 -11.47 4.10 15.44
CA TRP A 82 -12.62 4.79 14.87
C TRP A 82 -12.66 4.62 13.35
N ILE A 83 -13.78 4.14 12.82
CA ILE A 83 -13.97 3.90 11.39
C ILE A 83 -15.22 4.61 10.87
N LYS A 84 -15.31 4.77 9.55
CA LYS A 84 -16.49 5.31 8.89
C LYS A 84 -17.51 4.20 8.66
N VAL A 85 -18.73 4.39 9.14
CA VAL A 85 -19.84 3.46 8.93
C VAL A 85 -20.95 4.18 8.16
N PRO A 86 -21.26 3.75 6.92
CA PRO A 86 -22.37 4.33 6.16
C PRO A 86 -23.68 4.19 6.92
N ARG A 87 -24.48 5.27 6.98
CA ARG A 87 -25.82 5.24 7.58
C ARG A 87 -26.77 4.28 6.87
N ARG A 88 -26.51 4.07 5.57
CA ARG A 88 -27.21 3.13 4.69
C ARG A 88 -26.17 2.21 4.06
N VAL A 89 -25.89 1.10 4.74
CA VAL A 89 -24.82 0.16 4.34
C VAL A 89 -25.06 -0.42 2.94
N GLU A 90 -26.31 -0.50 2.49
CA GLU A 90 -26.65 -0.99 1.15
C GLU A 90 -26.10 -0.11 0.01
N GLU A 91 -25.84 1.17 0.26
CA GLU A 91 -25.35 2.12 -0.74
C GLU A 91 -23.90 1.86 -1.16
N ILE A 92 -23.11 1.23 -0.29
CA ILE A 92 -21.71 0.90 -0.58
C ILE A 92 -21.54 -0.46 -1.27
N ARG A 93 -22.62 -1.10 -1.73
CA ARG A 93 -22.51 -2.37 -2.45
C ARG A 93 -21.62 -2.22 -3.69
N GLY A 94 -20.55 -3.01 -3.77
CA GLY A 94 -19.58 -2.90 -4.87
C GLY A 94 -18.83 -1.56 -4.88
N PHE A 95 -18.69 -0.91 -3.73
CA PHE A 95 -18.07 0.40 -3.58
C PHE A 95 -16.76 0.46 -4.34
N THR A 96 -16.57 1.49 -5.16
CA THR A 96 -15.30 1.80 -5.84
C THR A 96 -15.14 3.31 -5.88
N ALA A 97 -13.92 3.79 -5.61
CA ALA A 97 -13.60 5.21 -5.82
C ALA A 97 -13.19 5.51 -7.27
N MET A 98 -12.95 4.46 -8.06
CA MET A 98 -12.49 4.60 -9.44
C MET A 98 -13.66 4.84 -10.39
N PRO A 99 -13.52 5.76 -11.37
CA PRO A 99 -14.55 5.99 -12.36
C PRO A 99 -14.77 4.73 -13.23
N PRO A 100 -16.01 4.50 -13.70
CA PRO A 100 -16.31 3.32 -14.54
C PRO A 100 -15.61 3.36 -15.91
N THR A 101 -15.25 4.56 -16.37
CA THR A 101 -14.53 4.79 -17.62
C THR A 101 -13.44 5.83 -17.43
N PHE A 102 -12.32 5.68 -18.15
CA PHE A 102 -11.19 6.60 -18.15
C PHE A 102 -10.75 6.86 -19.61
N PRO A 103 -11.19 7.97 -20.24
CA PRO A 103 -10.96 8.24 -21.66
C PRO A 103 -9.50 8.21 -22.10
N ASP A 104 -8.58 8.68 -21.25
CA ASP A 104 -7.14 8.70 -21.55
C ASP A 104 -6.53 7.30 -21.71
N ALA A 105 -7.25 6.25 -21.29
CA ALA A 105 -6.86 4.85 -21.45
C ALA A 105 -7.59 4.11 -22.59
N GLU A 106 -8.41 4.78 -23.41
CA GLU A 106 -9.19 4.13 -24.48
C GLU A 106 -8.34 3.39 -25.52
N GLN A 107 -7.10 3.87 -25.76
CA GLN A 107 -6.18 3.26 -26.72
C GLN A 107 -5.21 2.25 -26.08
N GLU A 108 -5.30 2.03 -24.76
CA GLU A 108 -4.44 1.10 -24.04
C GLU A 108 -5.22 -0.20 -23.77
N PRO A 109 -4.75 -1.36 -24.26
CA PRO A 109 -5.38 -2.65 -23.95
C PRO A 109 -5.46 -2.92 -22.44
N GLN A 110 -4.46 -2.47 -21.70
CA GLN A 110 -4.40 -2.52 -20.24
C GLN A 110 -3.79 -1.24 -19.70
N PHE A 111 -4.44 -0.67 -18.70
CA PHE A 111 -4.03 0.56 -18.05
C PHE A 111 -4.30 0.50 -16.54
N ILE A 112 -3.38 1.03 -15.75
CA ILE A 112 -3.51 1.13 -14.29
C ILE A 112 -3.56 2.61 -13.92
N LEU A 113 -4.64 3.01 -13.24
CA LEU A 113 -4.77 4.32 -12.61
C LEU A 113 -4.62 4.18 -11.10
N ILE A 114 -3.76 4.97 -10.49
CA ILE A 114 -3.63 5.10 -9.05
C ILE A 114 -3.95 6.53 -8.68
N ASP A 115 -5.04 6.73 -7.95
CA ASP A 115 -5.37 7.99 -7.33
C ASP A 115 -4.91 7.95 -5.87
N GLN A 116 -3.83 8.67 -5.58
CA GLN A 116 -3.26 8.70 -4.24
C GLN A 116 -4.20 9.34 -3.22
N ASN A 117 -5.03 10.30 -3.64
CA ASN A 117 -5.95 11.01 -2.75
C ASN A 117 -7.14 10.13 -2.41
N GLU A 118 -7.65 9.34 -3.36
CA GLU A 118 -8.65 8.32 -3.07
C GLU A 118 -8.08 7.10 -2.35
N MET A 119 -6.75 6.90 -2.44
CA MET A 119 -6.07 5.65 -2.06
C MET A 119 -6.69 4.43 -2.74
N PHE A 120 -6.91 4.54 -4.05
CA PHE A 120 -7.46 3.47 -4.87
C PHE A 120 -6.66 3.27 -6.15
N LEU A 121 -6.67 2.03 -6.60
CA LEU A 121 -6.21 1.59 -7.89
C LEU A 121 -7.39 1.13 -8.73
N GLY A 122 -7.42 1.52 -10.00
CA GLY A 122 -8.30 0.97 -11.03
C GLY A 122 -7.49 0.37 -12.17
N ALA A 123 -7.80 -0.87 -12.53
CA ALA A 123 -7.34 -1.53 -13.74
C ALA A 123 -8.40 -1.38 -14.82
N TYR A 124 -7.98 -0.92 -15.99
CA TYR A 124 -8.83 -0.59 -17.12
C TYR A 124 -8.39 -1.35 -18.37
N GLU A 125 -9.38 -1.77 -19.15
CA GLU A 125 -9.18 -2.32 -20.50
C GLU A 125 -9.88 -1.41 -21.50
N PHE A 126 -9.11 -0.83 -22.43
CA PHE A 126 -9.64 0.13 -23.42
C PHE A 126 -10.51 1.20 -22.78
N GLY A 127 -10.02 1.78 -21.68
CA GLY A 127 -10.71 2.83 -20.92
C GLY A 127 -11.88 2.36 -20.06
N ARG A 128 -12.22 1.07 -19.99
CA ARG A 128 -13.31 0.56 -19.13
C ARG A 128 -12.76 -0.09 -17.87
N LEU A 129 -13.29 0.28 -16.70
CA LEU A 129 -12.89 -0.32 -15.43
C LEU A 129 -13.25 -1.81 -15.39
N VAL A 130 -12.26 -2.67 -15.14
CA VAL A 130 -12.45 -4.13 -15.00
C VAL A 130 -12.20 -4.61 -13.59
N PHE A 131 -11.36 -3.90 -12.85
CA PHE A 131 -10.99 -4.24 -11.47
C PHE A 131 -10.59 -2.97 -10.72
N SER A 132 -10.91 -2.86 -9.44
CA SER A 132 -10.36 -1.83 -8.57
C SER A 132 -10.09 -2.38 -7.19
N THR A 133 -9.20 -1.73 -6.46
CA THR A 133 -8.84 -2.07 -5.07
C THR A 133 -8.38 -0.83 -4.32
N PRO A 134 -8.67 -0.71 -3.02
CA PRO A 134 -7.91 0.14 -2.12
C PRO A 134 -6.42 -0.16 -2.21
N VAL A 135 -5.60 0.85 -1.95
CA VAL A 135 -4.15 0.72 -1.91
C VAL A 135 -3.51 1.39 -0.71
N ALA A 136 -2.44 0.81 -0.20
CA ALA A 136 -1.53 1.48 0.73
C ALA A 136 -0.50 2.27 -0.09
N VAL A 137 -0.43 3.59 0.13
CA VAL A 137 0.49 4.51 -0.56
C VAL A 137 1.63 4.96 0.35
N GLY A 138 2.57 5.74 -0.20
CA GLY A 138 3.73 6.26 0.54
C GLY A 138 3.33 7.19 1.69
N VAL A 139 3.95 7.02 2.86
CA VAL A 139 3.86 8.01 3.95
C VAL A 139 4.60 9.30 3.55
N GLU A 140 4.47 10.36 4.36
CA GLU A 140 5.23 11.60 4.17
C GLU A 140 6.73 11.31 4.01
N GLY A 141 7.40 11.98 3.06
CA GLY A 141 8.80 11.70 2.70
C GLY A 141 9.04 10.48 1.81
N TYR A 142 8.08 9.57 1.71
CA TYR A 142 8.13 8.37 0.85
C TYR A 142 7.06 8.35 -0.25
N ARG A 143 6.39 9.48 -0.48
CA ARG A 143 5.34 9.61 -1.51
C ARG A 143 5.93 9.44 -2.92
N LEU A 144 5.20 8.72 -3.75
CA LEU A 144 5.51 8.64 -5.17
C LEU A 144 5.16 9.96 -5.86
N GLN A 145 6.00 10.31 -6.84
CA GLN A 145 5.74 11.44 -7.71
C GLN A 145 4.57 11.12 -8.64
N ASN A 146 3.75 12.12 -8.94
CA ASN A 146 2.72 11.99 -9.97
C ASN A 146 3.37 11.90 -11.34
N GLY A 147 2.80 11.07 -12.20
CA GLY A 147 3.35 10.87 -13.53
C GLY A 147 2.91 9.58 -14.21
N SER A 148 3.38 9.43 -15.45
CA SER A 148 3.18 8.22 -16.23
C SER A 148 4.41 7.32 -16.11
N TYR A 149 4.14 6.08 -15.74
CA TYR A 149 5.09 4.99 -15.59
C TYR A 149 4.65 3.79 -16.45
N ARG A 150 5.42 2.71 -16.40
CA ARG A 150 5.07 1.46 -17.09
C ARG A 150 5.61 0.28 -16.33
N VAL A 151 4.81 -0.79 -16.23
CA VAL A 151 5.29 -2.05 -15.66
C VAL A 151 6.38 -2.64 -16.57
N ASP A 152 7.57 -2.87 -16.02
CA ASP A 152 8.75 -3.35 -16.75
C ASP A 152 9.35 -4.65 -16.20
N ALA A 153 8.87 -5.12 -15.05
CA ALA A 153 9.24 -6.41 -14.49
C ALA A 153 8.14 -7.00 -13.60
N ILE A 154 8.18 -8.31 -13.45
CA ILE A 154 7.29 -9.10 -12.59
C ILE A 154 8.12 -10.02 -11.70
N ASP A 155 7.65 -10.27 -10.49
CA ASP A 155 8.27 -11.21 -9.54
C ASP A 155 7.21 -11.74 -8.56
N PRO A 156 6.74 -12.99 -8.72
CA PRO A 156 5.61 -13.50 -7.93
C PRO A 156 5.96 -13.70 -6.44
N TRP A 157 7.24 -13.88 -6.11
CA TRP A 157 7.73 -14.13 -4.76
C TRP A 157 8.77 -13.09 -4.33
N HIS A 158 8.51 -11.82 -4.70
CA HIS A 158 9.41 -10.73 -4.36
C HIS A 158 9.48 -10.50 -2.84
N ALA A 159 10.63 -10.07 -2.36
CA ALA A 159 10.84 -9.68 -0.98
C ALA A 159 11.68 -8.40 -0.91
N SER A 160 11.39 -7.56 0.06
CA SER A 160 12.12 -6.31 0.27
C SER A 160 13.57 -6.60 0.66
N ASN A 161 14.50 -5.87 0.05
CA ASN A 161 15.90 -5.83 0.44
C ASN A 161 16.23 -4.69 1.42
N LEU A 162 15.25 -3.83 1.72
CA LEU A 162 15.43 -2.61 2.53
C LEU A 162 14.68 -2.67 3.86
N TYR A 163 13.54 -3.35 3.89
CA TYR A 163 12.63 -3.32 5.04
C TYR A 163 12.32 -4.73 5.52
N PRO A 164 12.44 -5.00 6.82
CA PRO A 164 11.98 -6.25 7.40
C PRO A 164 10.48 -6.21 7.73
N VAL A 165 9.91 -7.38 8.00
CA VAL A 165 8.62 -7.49 8.71
C VAL A 165 8.80 -6.91 10.12
N GLU A 166 7.88 -6.04 10.53
CA GLU A 166 7.92 -5.34 11.82
C GLU A 166 8.19 -6.30 12.98
N GLY A 167 9.19 -5.98 13.81
CA GLY A 167 9.55 -6.79 14.97
C GLY A 167 10.32 -8.08 14.66
N THR A 168 10.79 -8.26 13.41
CA THR A 168 11.57 -9.44 12.99
C THR A 168 12.77 -9.02 12.13
N ASP A 169 13.68 -9.97 11.86
CA ASP A 169 14.77 -9.80 10.87
C ASP A 169 14.40 -10.34 9.47
N TRP A 170 13.14 -10.74 9.27
CA TRP A 170 12.70 -11.37 8.02
C TRP A 170 12.42 -10.29 7.00
N ALA A 171 12.89 -10.45 5.76
CA ALA A 171 12.59 -9.53 4.67
C ALA A 171 11.07 -9.38 4.50
N TYR A 172 10.58 -8.15 4.30
CA TYR A 172 9.15 -7.91 4.11
C TYR A 172 8.67 -8.60 2.82
N PRO A 173 7.71 -9.53 2.88
CA PRO A 173 7.19 -10.23 1.71
C PRO A 173 6.39 -9.26 0.82
N MET A 174 6.67 -9.30 -0.48
CA MET A 174 6.06 -8.44 -1.49
C MET A 174 5.49 -9.31 -2.61
N HIS A 175 4.63 -10.29 -2.28
CA HIS A 175 4.13 -11.24 -3.28
C HIS A 175 3.46 -10.55 -4.48
N TYR A 176 3.45 -11.24 -5.62
CA TYR A 176 2.77 -10.80 -6.84
C TYR A 176 3.24 -9.40 -7.30
N ALA A 177 4.55 -9.17 -7.28
CA ALA A 177 5.12 -7.85 -7.52
C ALA A 177 5.17 -7.49 -9.01
N LEU A 178 4.80 -6.24 -9.32
CA LEU A 178 4.90 -5.62 -10.63
C LEU A 178 5.73 -4.33 -10.51
N ARG A 179 6.96 -4.31 -11.06
CA ARG A 179 7.82 -3.12 -10.98
C ARG A 179 7.39 -2.12 -12.02
N PHE A 180 7.24 -0.86 -11.63
CA PHE A 180 6.86 0.21 -12.56
C PHE A 180 7.85 1.39 -12.57
N HIS A 181 8.75 1.47 -11.59
CA HIS A 181 9.72 2.56 -11.52
C HIS A 181 11.03 2.13 -10.85
N ILE A 182 12.13 2.72 -11.29
CA ILE A 182 13.43 2.67 -10.62
C ILE A 182 13.90 4.11 -10.49
N ASP A 183 14.06 4.57 -9.26
CA ASP A 183 14.71 5.84 -8.96
C ASP A 183 16.20 5.61 -8.78
N LYS A 184 17.01 6.35 -9.53
CA LYS A 184 18.47 6.25 -9.52
C LYS A 184 19.00 7.48 -8.80
N ARG A 185 19.44 7.28 -7.57
CA ARG A 185 20.07 8.31 -6.74
C ARG A 185 21.57 8.07 -6.66
N GLU A 186 22.30 9.05 -6.15
CA GLU A 186 23.76 8.97 -6.00
C GLU A 186 24.19 7.86 -5.02
N ASP A 187 23.35 7.54 -4.04
CA ASP A 187 23.57 6.55 -2.98
C ASP A 187 23.02 5.15 -3.30
N GLY A 188 22.29 4.97 -4.41
CA GLY A 188 21.73 3.68 -4.79
C GLY A 188 20.55 3.74 -5.74
N TRP A 189 20.00 2.57 -6.06
CA TRP A 189 18.83 2.43 -6.92
C TRP A 189 17.67 1.86 -6.10
N THR A 190 16.55 2.56 -6.09
CA THR A 190 15.32 2.12 -5.42
C THR A 190 14.31 1.68 -6.46
N SER A 191 13.86 0.44 -6.39
CA SER A 191 12.79 -0.08 -7.25
C SER A 191 11.44 0.06 -6.54
N TYR A 192 10.44 0.54 -7.27
CA TYR A 192 9.07 0.68 -6.77
C TYR A 192 8.14 -0.30 -7.48
N TRP A 193 7.29 -0.93 -6.68
CA TRP A 193 6.48 -2.07 -7.08
C TRP A 193 5.02 -1.85 -6.68
N LEU A 194 4.11 -2.40 -7.49
CA LEU A 194 2.77 -2.79 -7.05
C LEU A 194 2.91 -4.18 -6.47
N HIS A 195 2.47 -4.44 -5.24
CA HIS A 195 2.63 -5.77 -4.63
C HIS A 195 1.62 -6.06 -3.53
N GLY A 196 1.54 -7.34 -3.14
CA GLY A 196 0.77 -7.83 -2.01
C GLY A 196 1.32 -7.35 -0.68
N ARG A 197 0.43 -6.83 0.16
CA ARG A 197 0.70 -6.44 1.54
C ARG A 197 -0.57 -6.33 2.39
N ASP A 198 -0.36 -5.87 3.61
CA ASP A 198 -1.41 -5.37 4.48
C ASP A 198 -1.79 -3.92 4.13
N VAL A 199 -3.09 -3.60 4.23
CA VAL A 199 -3.66 -2.32 3.80
C VAL A 199 -4.50 -1.75 4.95
N PRO A 200 -4.02 -0.73 5.67
CA PRO A 200 -4.61 -0.34 6.96
C PRO A 200 -5.65 0.77 6.89
N GLY A 201 -5.96 1.32 5.70
CA GLY A 201 -6.87 2.45 5.56
C GLY A 201 -6.20 3.83 5.65
N TYR A 202 -4.87 3.90 5.66
CA TYR A 202 -4.09 5.15 5.64
C TYR A 202 -2.74 4.93 4.94
N PRO A 203 -2.02 5.99 4.53
CA PRO A 203 -0.69 5.85 3.92
C PRO A 203 0.25 5.06 4.84
N ALA A 204 0.87 4.00 4.34
CA ALA A 204 1.58 3.02 5.20
C ALA A 204 2.77 2.33 4.49
N SER A 205 3.28 2.90 3.40
CA SER A 205 4.42 2.34 2.66
C SER A 205 5.61 3.28 2.62
N HIS A 206 6.77 2.71 2.28
CA HIS A 206 7.99 3.43 1.93
C HIS A 206 8.09 3.71 0.42
N GLY A 207 6.94 3.85 -0.26
CA GLY A 207 6.82 4.30 -1.64
C GLY A 207 6.38 3.24 -2.64
N CYS A 208 6.38 1.96 -2.29
CA CYS A 208 5.67 0.96 -3.11
C CYS A 208 4.16 1.10 -2.95
N ILE A 209 3.40 0.63 -3.93
CA ILE A 209 1.93 0.63 -3.88
C ILE A 209 1.46 -0.74 -3.41
N GLY A 210 0.81 -0.75 -2.26
CA GLY A 210 0.33 -1.97 -1.62
C GLY A 210 -1.08 -2.34 -1.96
N LEU A 211 -1.32 -3.61 -2.26
CA LEU A 211 -2.64 -4.19 -2.50
C LEU A 211 -2.91 -5.29 -1.48
N TYR A 212 -4.18 -5.63 -1.26
CA TYR A 212 -4.52 -6.70 -0.34
C TYR A 212 -3.87 -8.04 -0.72
N ASP A 213 -3.23 -8.66 0.26
CA ASP A 213 -2.76 -10.05 0.19
C ASP A 213 -2.92 -10.74 1.55
N GLU A 214 -4.09 -11.32 1.77
CA GLU A 214 -4.39 -12.03 3.02
C GLU A 214 -3.74 -13.43 3.09
N GLU A 215 -3.26 -14.01 1.98
CA GLU A 215 -2.42 -15.23 2.03
C GLU A 215 -1.09 -14.90 2.69
N MET A 216 -0.43 -13.82 2.24
CA MET A 216 0.78 -13.30 2.88
C MET A 216 0.53 -12.96 4.35
N GLN A 217 -0.53 -12.20 4.64
CA GLN A 217 -0.82 -11.80 6.02
C GLN A 217 -1.01 -13.03 6.92
N LYS A 218 -1.71 -14.06 6.44
CA LYS A 218 -1.90 -15.29 7.21
C LYS A 218 -0.59 -16.02 7.46
N GLU A 219 0.29 -16.08 6.47
CA GLU A 219 1.60 -16.74 6.59
C GLU A 219 2.51 -16.03 7.60
N TYR A 220 2.58 -14.70 7.55
CA TYR A 220 3.56 -13.92 8.32
C TYR A 220 3.00 -13.35 9.64
N TYR A 221 1.70 -13.10 9.73
CA TYR A 221 1.02 -12.56 10.92
C TYR A 221 0.05 -13.54 11.58
N GLY A 222 -0.26 -14.67 10.93
CA GLY A 222 -1.21 -15.65 11.45
C GLY A 222 -2.69 -15.29 11.26
N GLU A 223 -2.99 -14.18 10.59
CA GLU A 223 -4.34 -13.64 10.40
C GLU A 223 -4.52 -13.04 9.00
N PRO A 224 -5.74 -13.05 8.43
CA PRO A 224 -6.96 -13.62 8.99
C PRO A 224 -6.98 -15.16 8.90
N ALA A 225 -7.77 -15.80 9.76
CA ALA A 225 -7.94 -17.25 9.74
C ALA A 225 -8.39 -17.79 8.37
N ARG A 226 -9.23 -17.00 7.67
CA ARG A 226 -9.72 -17.27 6.33
C ARG A 226 -9.42 -16.08 5.40
N PRO A 227 -8.38 -16.18 4.56
CA PRO A 227 -8.09 -15.21 3.51
C PRO A 227 -9.23 -15.11 2.49
N VAL A 228 -9.53 -13.89 2.08
CA VAL A 228 -10.57 -13.49 1.12
C VAL A 228 -10.06 -12.40 0.18
N PHE A 229 -9.29 -11.43 0.69
CA PHE A 229 -8.74 -10.36 -0.14
C PHE A 229 -7.38 -10.75 -0.73
N MET A 230 -7.38 -10.98 -2.05
CA MET A 230 -6.24 -11.45 -2.85
C MET A 230 -6.00 -10.55 -4.06
N ASP A 231 -6.14 -9.25 -3.83
CA ASP A 231 -6.25 -8.26 -4.89
C ASP A 231 -4.91 -8.02 -5.60
N ALA A 232 -3.79 -8.21 -4.90
CA ALA A 232 -2.47 -8.25 -5.52
C ALA A 232 -2.33 -9.39 -6.54
N LYS A 233 -2.74 -10.61 -6.15
CA LYS A 233 -2.75 -11.79 -7.03
C LYS A 233 -3.65 -11.58 -8.24
N LYS A 234 -4.85 -11.03 -8.02
CA LYS A 234 -5.79 -10.71 -9.12
C LYS A 234 -5.18 -9.73 -10.11
N LEU A 235 -4.59 -8.63 -9.63
CA LEU A 235 -3.92 -7.65 -10.50
C LEU A 235 -2.75 -8.27 -11.25
N TYR A 236 -1.92 -9.04 -10.55
CA TYR A 236 -0.76 -9.71 -11.16
C TYR A 236 -1.17 -10.66 -12.28
N LEU A 237 -2.14 -11.55 -12.04
CA LEU A 237 -2.65 -12.46 -13.06
C LEU A 237 -3.29 -11.70 -14.24
N TRP A 238 -3.97 -10.59 -13.96
CA TRP A 238 -4.50 -9.72 -15.02
C TRP A 238 -3.38 -9.12 -15.87
N VAL A 239 -2.28 -8.63 -15.28
CA VAL A 239 -1.13 -8.06 -16.02
C VAL A 239 -0.33 -9.12 -16.78
N VAL A 240 -0.08 -10.27 -16.16
CA VAL A 240 0.83 -11.30 -16.69
C VAL A 240 0.13 -12.19 -17.72
N GLY A 241 -1.16 -12.46 -17.56
CA GLY A 241 -1.90 -13.41 -18.39
C GLY A 241 -1.37 -14.84 -18.27
N ASP A 242 -1.87 -15.74 -19.13
CA ASP A 242 -1.75 -17.19 -18.93
C ASP A 242 -0.36 -17.79 -19.20
N ASN A 243 0.61 -17.06 -19.76
CA ASN A 243 1.83 -17.67 -20.34
C ASN A 243 3.16 -16.95 -20.05
N LEU A 244 3.19 -15.96 -19.15
CA LEU A 244 4.40 -15.13 -18.93
C LEU A 244 5.07 -15.34 -17.56
N ASP A 245 4.48 -16.11 -16.64
CA ASP A 245 5.08 -16.34 -15.32
C ASP A 245 5.94 -17.61 -15.28
N THR A 246 7.25 -17.46 -15.05
CA THR A 246 8.19 -18.58 -14.82
C THR A 246 8.35 -18.92 -13.34
N GLY A 247 7.65 -18.23 -12.43
CA GLY A 247 7.78 -18.36 -10.98
C GLY A 247 8.93 -17.56 -10.38
N THR A 248 9.59 -16.70 -11.15
CA THR A 248 10.77 -15.93 -10.74
C THR A 248 10.74 -14.52 -11.33
N PHE A 249 11.65 -13.65 -10.86
CA PHE A 249 11.86 -12.33 -11.46
C PHE A 249 12.04 -12.41 -12.98
N GLN A 250 11.28 -11.59 -13.70
CA GLN A 250 11.35 -11.47 -15.16
C GLN A 250 11.13 -10.02 -15.60
N ARG A 251 11.88 -9.56 -16.60
CA ARG A 251 11.60 -8.29 -17.27
C ARG A 251 10.54 -8.48 -18.34
N ILE A 252 9.61 -7.53 -18.45
CA ILE A 252 8.61 -7.49 -19.50
C ILE A 252 8.77 -6.19 -20.31
N LYS A 253 8.58 -6.27 -21.64
CA LYS A 253 8.77 -5.10 -22.53
C LYS A 253 7.51 -4.26 -22.69
N TYR A 254 6.33 -4.86 -22.54
CA TYR A 254 5.05 -4.24 -22.88
C TYR A 254 4.02 -4.43 -21.75
N GLY A 255 4.43 -4.20 -20.49
CA GLY A 255 3.47 -4.13 -19.39
C GLY A 255 2.55 -2.92 -19.49
N PRO A 256 1.43 -2.89 -18.74
CA PRO A 256 0.48 -1.78 -18.77
C PRO A 256 1.14 -0.46 -18.38
N LYS A 257 0.61 0.64 -18.94
CA LYS A 257 0.91 1.98 -18.42
C LYS A 257 0.35 2.12 -17.01
N VAL A 258 1.06 2.84 -16.17
CA VAL A 258 0.65 3.17 -14.81
C VAL A 258 0.62 4.68 -14.68
N LEU A 259 -0.55 5.27 -14.45
CA LEU A 259 -0.69 6.69 -14.15
C LEU A 259 -0.90 6.87 -12.65
N ILE A 260 -0.04 7.67 -12.03
CA ILE A 260 -0.14 8.05 -10.62
C ILE A 260 -0.53 9.53 -10.55
N MET A 261 -1.61 9.83 -9.83
CA MET A 261 -2.14 11.18 -9.68
C MET A 261 -2.50 11.52 -8.24
N SER A 262 -2.74 12.81 -8.02
CA SER A 262 -3.17 13.39 -6.74
C SER A 262 -2.12 13.23 -5.63
N THR A 263 -2.46 13.63 -4.41
CA THR A 263 -1.59 13.51 -3.24
C THR A 263 -2.35 12.73 -2.17
N PRO A 264 -1.69 11.83 -1.39
CA PRO A 264 -2.35 11.14 -0.29
C PRO A 264 -3.05 12.11 0.68
N PRO A 265 -4.18 11.71 1.29
CA PRO A 265 -4.85 12.55 2.28
C PRO A 265 -3.88 12.84 3.42
N ALA A 266 -3.72 14.12 3.75
CA ALA A 266 -3.10 14.48 5.02
C ALA A 266 -4.09 14.09 6.12
N GLY A 267 -3.68 13.22 7.03
CA GLY A 267 -4.45 13.04 8.27
C GLY A 267 -4.55 14.40 8.94
N LEU A 268 -5.72 14.73 9.51
CA LEU A 268 -5.82 15.90 10.36
C LEU A 268 -4.84 15.71 11.51
N THR A 269 -3.78 16.52 11.55
CA THR A 269 -3.01 16.72 12.78
C THR A 269 -3.94 17.47 13.73
N GLU A 270 -4.41 16.80 14.79
CA GLU A 270 -5.00 17.51 15.93
C GLU A 270 -3.97 18.43 16.60
#